data_AF-A0A943JU00-F1
#
_entry.id   AF-A0A943JU00-F1
#
_cell.length_a   1.000
_cell.length_b   1.000
_cell.length_c   1.000
_cell.angle_alpha   90.00
_cell.angle_beta   90.00
_cell.angle_gamma   90.00
#
_symmetry.space_group_name_H-M   'P 1'
#
loop_
_entity.id
_entity.type
_entity.pdbx_description
1 polymer ?
#
loop_
_entity_poly.entity_id
_entity_poly.type
_entity_poly.pdbx_seq_one_letter_code
_entity_poly.pdbx_strand_id
1 'polypeptide(L)'
;MTKTNTVLATIVKEKARVENSIEREGAIKKNVENTEAVLEHIAELVEANTPLPEDSNFTSYEEWENFLNKRLKAFNSSLETIAKQKDLLSAYEYYITNNPVV
;
A
#
# COMPACT_ATOMS: atom_id res chain seq x y z
N MET A 1 -6.55 36.97 9.07
CA MET A 1 -6.62 35.51 9.24
C MET A 1 -5.77 35.14 10.45
N THR A 2 -6.37 34.70 11.56
CA THR A 2 -5.63 34.27 12.76
C THR A 2 -4.92 32.95 12.49
N LYS A 3 -3.75 32.73 13.11
CA LYS A 3 -2.90 31.53 12.90
C LYS A 3 -3.67 30.20 13.04
N THR A 4 -4.68 30.15 13.90
CA THR A 4 -5.56 28.99 14.12
C THR A 4 -6.34 28.58 12.88
N ASN A 5 -6.81 29.54 12.06
CA ASN A 5 -7.53 29.25 10.82
C ASN A 5 -6.62 28.62 9.75
N THR A 6 -5.33 28.99 9.73
CA THR A 6 -4.36 28.39 8.80
C THR A 6 -4.02 26.95 9.17
N VAL A 7 -3.85 26.66 10.47
CA VAL A 7 -3.54 25.31 10.96
C VAL A 7 -4.70 24.35 10.69
N LEU A 8 -5.95 24.76 10.99
CA LEU A 8 -7.10 23.90 10.75
C LEU A 8 -7.28 23.60 9.24
N ALA A 9 -7.10 24.60 8.38
CA ALA A 9 -7.16 24.40 6.93
C ALA A 9 -6.10 23.39 6.45
N THR A 10 -4.88 23.42 6.99
CA THR A 10 -3.84 22.42 6.71
C THR A 10 -4.27 21.02 7.17
N ILE A 11 -4.82 20.90 8.38
CA ILE A 11 -5.25 19.60 8.94
C ILE A 11 -6.40 19.00 8.13
N VAL A 12 -7.37 19.80 7.69
CA VAL A 12 -8.46 19.32 6.82
C VAL A 12 -7.91 18.81 5.48
N LYS A 13 -6.94 19.52 4.89
CA LYS A 13 -6.28 19.08 3.66
C LYS A 13 -5.50 17.78 3.85
N GLU A 14 -4.74 17.66 4.93
CA GLU A 14 -3.97 16.44 5.21
C GLU A 14 -4.88 15.25 5.56
N LYS A 15 -6.00 15.48 6.24
CA LYS A 15 -7.04 14.46 6.47
C LYS A 15 -7.53 13.86 5.15
N ALA A 16 -7.91 14.71 4.20
CA ALA A 16 -8.34 14.24 2.87
C ALA A 16 -7.25 13.45 2.14
N ARG A 17 -5.97 13.85 2.24
CA ARG A 17 -4.86 13.08 1.65
C ARG A 17 -4.72 11.70 2.28
N VAL A 18 -4.86 11.62 3.60
CA VAL A 18 -4.79 10.38 4.37
C VAL A 18 -5.96 9.45 4.04
N GLU A 19 -7.19 9.96 3.97
CA GLU A 19 -8.38 9.19 3.58
C GLU A 19 -8.21 8.55 2.20
N ASN A 20 -7.79 9.32 1.19
CA ASN A 20 -7.51 8.83 -0.15
C ASN A 20 -6.43 7.74 -0.22
N SER A 21 -5.53 7.69 0.77
CA SER A 21 -4.49 6.65 0.86
C SER A 21 -5.07 5.38 1.47
N ILE A 22 -5.89 5.52 2.53
CA ILE A 22 -6.58 4.42 3.21
C ILE A 22 -7.57 3.71 2.26
N GLU A 23 -8.27 4.44 1.40
CA GLU A 23 -9.18 3.86 0.41
C GLU A 23 -8.51 2.82 -0.52
N ARG A 24 -7.20 2.94 -0.75
CA ARG A 24 -6.44 2.02 -1.62
C ARG A 24 -6.04 0.73 -0.92
N GLU A 25 -6.20 0.63 0.40
CA GLU A 25 -5.75 -0.51 1.20
C GLU A 25 -6.28 -1.84 0.67
N GLY A 26 -7.58 -1.89 0.33
CA GLY A 26 -8.20 -3.12 -0.19
C GLY A 26 -7.56 -3.60 -1.49
N ALA A 27 -7.27 -2.70 -2.42
CA ALA A 27 -6.59 -3.02 -3.67
C ALA A 27 -5.14 -3.49 -3.43
N ILE A 28 -4.44 -2.88 -2.48
CA ILE A 28 -3.07 -3.27 -2.11
C ILE A 28 -3.05 -4.67 -1.48
N LYS A 29 -3.99 -5.00 -0.58
CA LYS A 29 -4.12 -6.35 -0.01
C LYS A 29 -4.36 -7.40 -1.08
N LYS A 30 -5.28 -7.13 -2.01
CA LYS A 30 -5.53 -8.02 -3.15
C LYS A 30 -4.28 -8.21 -4.02
N ASN A 31 -3.46 -7.17 -4.19
CA ASN A 31 -2.19 -7.29 -4.92
C ASN A 31 -1.15 -8.12 -4.18
N VAL A 32 -1.13 -8.08 -2.83
CA VAL A 32 -0.31 -8.99 -2.00
C VAL A 32 -0.73 -10.43 -2.23
N GLU A 33 -2.02 -10.74 -2.03
CA GLU A 33 -2.59 -12.08 -2.20
C GLU A 33 -2.30 -12.65 -3.60
N ASN A 34 -2.54 -11.84 -4.65
CA ASN A 34 -2.26 -12.25 -6.02
C ASN A 34 -0.76 -12.50 -6.27
N THR A 35 0.11 -11.68 -5.67
CA THR A 35 1.57 -11.82 -5.84
C THR A 35 2.07 -13.09 -5.15
N GLU A 36 1.56 -13.39 -3.96
CA GLU A 36 1.85 -14.61 -3.21
C GLU A 36 1.38 -15.85 -3.96
N ALA A 37 0.16 -15.83 -4.52
CA ALA A 37 -0.36 -16.93 -5.33
C ALA A 37 0.49 -17.20 -6.58
N VAL A 38 1.02 -16.15 -7.23
CA VAL A 38 1.93 -16.32 -8.38
C VAL A 38 3.28 -16.90 -7.92
N LEU A 39 3.81 -16.48 -6.78
CA LEU A 39 5.05 -17.04 -6.21
C LEU A 39 4.87 -18.53 -5.88
N GLU A 40 3.75 -18.91 -5.27
CA GLU A 40 3.41 -20.31 -5.00
C GLU A 40 3.35 -21.13 -6.29
N HIS A 41 2.67 -20.61 -7.32
CA HIS A 41 2.60 -21.28 -8.61
C HIS A 41 3.97 -21.41 -9.29
N ILE A 42 4.84 -20.40 -9.20
CA ILE A 42 6.22 -20.50 -9.71
C ILE A 42 6.98 -21.62 -9.00
N ALA A 43 6.82 -21.75 -7.68
CA ALA A 43 7.48 -22.82 -6.92
C ALA A 43 7.04 -24.21 -7.39
N GLU A 44 5.75 -24.41 -7.68
CA GLU A 44 5.22 -25.66 -8.26
C GLU A 44 5.86 -25.96 -9.63
N LEU A 45 5.98 -24.95 -10.50
CA LEU A 45 6.58 -25.10 -11.83
C LEU A 45 8.07 -25.49 -11.74
N VAL A 46 8.81 -24.86 -10.81
CA VAL A 46 10.21 -25.17 -10.54
C VAL A 46 10.37 -26.59 -10.01
N GLU A 47 9.54 -27.01 -9.05
CA GLU A 47 9.54 -28.38 -8.51
C GLU A 47 9.24 -29.43 -9.59
N ALA A 48 8.30 -29.12 -10.48
CA ALA A 48 7.95 -29.96 -11.63
C ALA A 48 9.02 -29.94 -12.75
N ASN A 49 10.10 -29.18 -12.62
CA ASN A 49 11.11 -28.94 -13.67
C ASN A 49 10.47 -28.44 -14.98
N THR A 50 9.38 -27.68 -14.87
CA THR A 50 8.72 -27.10 -16.02
C THR A 50 9.60 -25.97 -16.55
N PRO A 51 9.86 -25.89 -17.87
CA PRO A 51 10.62 -24.77 -18.43
C PRO A 51 9.79 -23.48 -18.33
N LEU A 52 10.50 -22.35 -18.24
CA LEU A 52 9.87 -21.04 -18.27
C LEU A 52 9.02 -20.87 -19.54
N PRO A 53 7.83 -20.24 -19.46
CA PRO A 53 7.00 -19.99 -20.64
C PRO A 53 7.75 -19.24 -21.74
N GLU A 54 7.56 -19.63 -23.01
CA GLU A 54 8.25 -19.03 -24.15
C GLU A 54 7.93 -17.52 -24.33
N ASP A 55 6.75 -17.10 -23.87
CA ASP A 55 6.27 -15.71 -23.89
C ASP A 55 6.58 -14.94 -22.59
N SER A 56 7.39 -15.52 -21.70
CA SER A 56 7.80 -14.88 -20.47
C SER A 56 8.60 -13.61 -20.73
N ASN A 57 8.33 -12.57 -19.93
CA ASN A 57 9.13 -11.34 -19.91
C ASN A 57 10.42 -11.48 -19.10
N PHE A 58 10.66 -12.66 -18.52
CA PHE A 58 11.81 -12.95 -17.66
C PHE A 58 12.72 -13.98 -18.31
N THR A 59 13.99 -13.97 -17.97
CA THR A 59 15.00 -14.91 -18.49
C THR A 59 15.13 -16.17 -17.63
N SER A 60 14.66 -16.12 -16.38
CA SER A 60 14.64 -17.25 -15.45
C SER A 60 13.50 -17.12 -14.42
N TYR A 61 13.14 -18.22 -13.76
CA TYR A 61 12.24 -18.18 -12.61
C TYR A 61 12.81 -17.34 -11.47
N GLU A 62 14.12 -17.41 -11.21
CA GLU A 62 14.79 -16.61 -10.20
C GLU A 62 14.62 -15.09 -10.47
N GLU A 63 14.71 -14.66 -11.73
CA GLU A 63 14.49 -13.26 -12.09
C GLU A 63 13.03 -12.84 -11.81
N TRP A 64 12.08 -13.71 -12.17
CA TRP A 64 10.65 -13.47 -11.95
C TRP A 64 10.32 -13.41 -10.45
N GLU A 65 10.80 -14.37 -9.65
CA GLU A 65 10.64 -14.39 -8.20
C GLU A 65 11.23 -13.13 -7.56
N ASN A 66 12.42 -12.71 -7.97
CA ASN A 66 13.04 -11.48 -7.47
C ASN A 66 12.21 -10.23 -7.78
N PHE A 67 11.61 -10.16 -8.96
CA PHE A 67 10.69 -9.08 -9.32
C PHE A 67 9.44 -9.07 -8.44
N LEU A 68 8.82 -10.24 -8.24
CA LEU A 68 7.61 -10.37 -7.41
C LEU A 68 7.90 -10.07 -5.93
N ASN A 69 9.02 -10.54 -5.39
CA ASN A 69 9.44 -10.24 -4.02
C ASN A 69 9.69 -8.73 -3.79
N LYS A 70 10.26 -8.04 -4.78
CA LYS A 70 10.38 -6.57 -4.72
C LYS A 70 9.01 -5.88 -4.70
N ARG A 71 8.05 -6.36 -5.50
CA ARG A 71 6.67 -5.84 -5.50
C ARG A 71 5.97 -6.10 -4.17
N LEU A 72 6.09 -7.32 -3.64
CA LEU A 72 5.53 -7.71 -2.35
C LEU A 72 6.05 -6.81 -1.23
N LYS A 73 7.37 -6.56 -1.19
CA LYS A 73 7.98 -5.61 -0.25
C LYS A 73 7.38 -4.21 -0.36
N ALA A 74 7.20 -3.70 -1.59
CA ALA A 74 6.63 -2.38 -1.82
C ALA A 74 5.16 -2.29 -1.36
N PHE A 75 4.36 -3.33 -1.61
CA PHE A 75 2.98 -3.41 -1.12
C PHE A 75 2.92 -3.45 0.41
N ASN A 76 3.74 -4.27 1.06
CA ASN A 76 3.81 -4.34 2.51
C ASN A 76 4.24 -3.02 3.15
N SER A 77 5.25 -2.33 2.59
CA SER A 77 5.60 -0.97 3.04
C SER A 77 4.47 0.05 2.87
N SER A 78 3.64 -0.12 1.84
CA SER A 78 2.45 0.70 1.64
C SER A 78 1.38 0.41 2.69
N LEU A 79 1.16 -0.85 3.05
CA LEU A 79 0.24 -1.25 4.12
C LEU A 79 0.68 -0.75 5.48
N GLU A 80 1.99 -0.82 5.80
CA GLU A 80 2.55 -0.23 7.03
C GLU A 80 2.33 1.28 7.09
N THR A 81 2.48 1.96 5.95
CA THR A 81 2.24 3.40 5.86
C THR A 81 0.75 3.71 6.08
N ILE A 82 -0.15 2.92 5.49
CA ILE A 82 -1.60 3.05 5.68
C ILE A 82 -1.99 2.83 7.14
N ALA A 83 -1.37 1.86 7.83
CA ALA A 83 -1.62 1.64 9.26
C ALA A 83 -1.33 2.91 10.09
N LYS A 84 -0.15 3.52 9.90
CA LYS A 84 0.22 4.79 10.55
C LYS A 84 -0.72 5.94 10.16
N GLN A 85 -1.21 5.93 8.93
CA GLN A 85 -2.15 6.93 8.44
C GLN A 85 -3.53 6.81 9.08
N LYS A 86 -4.00 5.61 9.44
CA LYS A 86 -5.24 5.43 10.21
C LYS A 86 -5.13 6.01 11.62
N ASP A 87 -3.99 5.85 12.27
CA ASP A 87 -3.72 6.49 13.57
C ASP A 87 -3.73 8.01 13.44
N LEU A 88 -3.11 8.52 12.36
CA LEU A 88 -3.06 9.95 12.06
C LEU A 88 -4.45 10.53 11.73
N LEU A 89 -5.30 9.78 11.03
CA LEU A 89 -6.69 10.16 10.76
C LEU A 89 -7.44 10.41 12.08
N SER A 90 -7.29 9.50 13.04
CA SER A 90 -7.90 9.62 14.37
C SER A 90 -7.41 10.89 15.09
N ALA A 91 -6.12 11.21 14.99
CA ALA A 91 -5.55 12.43 15.56
C ALA A 91 -6.07 13.72 14.89
N TYR A 92 -6.25 13.71 13.56
CA TYR A 92 -6.84 14.83 12.84
C TYR A 92 -8.31 15.05 13.21
N GLU A 93 -9.10 13.99 13.30
CA GLU A 93 -10.50 14.05 13.72
C GLU A 93 -10.64 14.59 15.14
N TYR A 94 -9.77 14.14 16.06
CA TYR A 94 -9.70 14.69 17.41
C TYR A 94 -9.38 16.19 17.40
N TYR A 95 -8.37 16.62 16.65
CA TYR A 95 -8.00 18.04 16.60
C TYR A 95 -9.14 18.91 16.06
N ILE A 96 -9.77 18.50 14.95
CA ILE A 96 -10.86 19.23 14.31
C ILE A 96 -12.04 19.38 15.28
N THR A 97 -12.41 18.29 15.97
CA THR A 97 -13.52 18.27 16.93
C THR A 97 -13.29 19.23 18.11
N ASN A 98 -12.05 19.31 18.60
CA ASN A 98 -11.69 20.14 19.76
C ASN A 98 -11.31 21.58 19.41
N ASN A 99 -11.18 21.91 18.12
CA ASN A 99 -10.81 23.25 17.66
C ASN A 99 -11.75 23.73 16.53
N PRO A 100 -13.08 23.79 16.77
CA PRO A 100 -14.01 24.26 15.75
C PRO A 100 -13.76 25.73 15.41
N VAL A 101 -13.85 26.08 14.12
CA VAL A 101 -13.94 27.50 13.73
C VAL A 101 -15.30 28.01 14.17
N VAL A 102 -15.33 28.90 15.16
CA VAL A 102 -16.51 29.71 15.48
C VAL A 102 -16.59 30.87 14.50
#